data_AF-A0A7S9PSJ6-F1
#
_entry.id   AF-A0A7S9PSJ6-F1
#
_cell.length_a   1.000
_cell.length_b   1.000
_cell.length_c   1.000
_cell.angle_alpha   90.00
_cell.angle_beta   90.00
_cell.angle_gamma   90.00
#
_symmetry.space_group_name_H-M   'P 1'
#
loop_
_entity.id
_entity.type
_entity.pdbx_description
1 polymer ?
#
loop_
_entity_poly.entity_id
_entity_poly.type
_entity_poly.pdbx_seq_one_letter_code
_entity_poly.pdbx_strand_id
1 'polypeptide(L)'
;MGKYPTWKGGSCTECSVPVLTSPTLVAPIDDSHKISRWVCRQQPRLVPGKHRQAIGELLDELYEIHAIAFSTTRDVMRNGIPNQAAALLENPSLSEGHRRALEIKTMFHDSQYSRALEPDNMAQVENQTRDLMQHLALLLEEHRGNSEAWIFGNQPTILDAHAAVLVARMMDLERLDLIPDRVRVYANSVKETAEWEQLTQGQPTFSNASLGPATNR
;
A
#
# COMPACT_ATOMS: atom_id res chain seq x y z
N MET A 1 -6.63 -13.00 31.11
CA MET A 1 -6.03 -14.10 30.33
C MET A 1 -6.92 -14.40 29.13
N GLY A 2 -6.76 -13.64 28.05
CA GLY A 2 -7.46 -13.90 26.78
C GLY A 2 -6.63 -14.89 25.96
N LYS A 3 -7.19 -16.06 25.68
CA LYS A 3 -6.54 -17.11 24.88
C LYS A 3 -6.56 -16.66 23.42
N TYR A 4 -5.40 -16.36 22.86
CA TYR A 4 -5.24 -16.26 21.41
C TYR A 4 -5.55 -17.63 20.78
N PRO A 5 -6.25 -17.68 19.64
CA PRO A 5 -6.41 -18.92 18.90
C PRO A 5 -5.03 -19.42 18.45
N THR A 6 -4.66 -20.59 18.95
CA THR A 6 -3.45 -21.31 18.56
C THR A 6 -3.55 -21.69 17.08
N TRP A 7 -2.76 -21.01 16.24
CA TRP A 7 -2.49 -21.44 14.88
C TRP A 7 -1.72 -22.77 14.92
N LYS A 8 -2.42 -23.87 14.61
CA LYS A 8 -1.80 -25.18 14.39
C LYS A 8 -1.68 -25.43 12.90
N GLY A 9 -0.45 -25.52 12.40
CA GLY A 9 -0.11 -26.44 11.31
C GLY A 9 -0.29 -25.95 9.87
N GLY A 10 0.10 -24.72 9.56
CA GLY A 10 0.41 -24.33 8.18
C GLY A 10 1.70 -23.53 8.18
N SER A 11 2.75 -24.05 7.55
CA SER A 11 3.96 -23.27 7.28
C SER A 11 3.58 -22.11 6.37
N CYS A 12 3.42 -20.93 6.94
CA CYS A 12 3.31 -19.72 6.13
C CYS A 12 4.74 -19.38 5.71
N THR A 13 5.11 -19.82 4.51
CA THR A 13 6.42 -19.53 3.90
C THR A 13 6.56 -18.06 3.52
N GLU A 14 5.45 -17.31 3.48
CA GLU A 14 5.37 -15.89 3.12
C GLU A 14 4.31 -15.19 3.99
N CYS A 15 4.63 -14.92 5.27
CA CYS A 15 3.76 -14.12 6.15
C CYS A 15 3.73 -12.64 5.74
N SER A 16 3.15 -12.32 4.57
CA SER A 16 2.87 -10.94 4.15
C SER A 16 1.42 -10.57 4.42
N VAL A 17 1.20 -9.36 4.91
CA VAL A 17 -0.12 -8.72 4.95
C VAL A 17 -0.30 -7.87 3.69
N PRO A 18 -1.55 -7.61 3.25
CA PRO A 18 -2.81 -8.07 3.81
C PRO A 18 -3.16 -9.53 3.48
N VAL A 19 -3.91 -10.19 4.37
CA VAL A 19 -4.51 -11.51 4.13
C VAL A 19 -6.02 -11.43 4.35
N LEU A 20 -6.80 -11.77 3.32
CA LEU A 20 -8.24 -11.94 3.42
C LEU A 20 -8.56 -13.38 3.80
N THR A 21 -9.27 -13.54 4.92
CA THR A 21 -9.80 -14.82 5.38
C THR A 21 -11.32 -14.73 5.54
N SER A 22 -12.02 -15.82 5.26
CA SER A 22 -13.47 -15.94 5.43
C SER A 22 -13.85 -17.41 5.47
N PRO A 23 -14.88 -17.81 6.24
CA PRO A 23 -15.44 -19.17 6.17
C PRO A 23 -15.92 -19.57 4.76
N THR A 24 -16.20 -18.58 3.90
CA THR A 24 -16.67 -18.80 2.53
C THR A 24 -15.53 -18.97 1.51
N LEU A 25 -14.28 -18.76 1.91
CA LEU A 25 -13.11 -18.92 1.05
C LEU A 25 -12.54 -20.34 1.20
N VAL A 26 -12.21 -20.96 0.06
CA VAL A 26 -11.56 -22.29 0.02
C VAL A 26 -10.16 -22.23 0.64
N ALA A 27 -9.46 -21.10 0.45
CA ALA A 27 -8.17 -20.80 1.05
C ALA A 27 -8.04 -19.28 1.28
N PRO A 28 -7.21 -18.83 2.24
CA PRO A 28 -6.87 -17.42 2.39
C PRO A 28 -6.35 -16.81 1.07
N ILE A 29 -6.62 -15.52 0.87
CA ILE A 29 -6.03 -14.74 -0.23
C ILE A 29 -5.03 -13.78 0.42
N ASP A 30 -3.75 -13.89 0.08
CA ASP A 30 -2.60 -13.21 0.69
C ASP A 30 -1.93 -12.17 -0.23
N ASP A 31 -2.55 -11.92 -1.38
CA ASP A 31 -2.09 -10.99 -2.40
C ASP A 31 -3.10 -9.85 -2.50
N SER A 32 -2.66 -8.62 -2.26
CA SER A 32 -3.53 -7.45 -2.23
C SER A 32 -4.24 -7.20 -3.56
N HIS A 33 -3.61 -7.52 -4.70
CA HIS A 33 -4.24 -7.43 -6.01
C HIS A 33 -5.34 -8.48 -6.18
N LYS A 34 -5.09 -9.73 -5.77
CA LYS A 34 -6.13 -10.78 -5.76
C LYS A 34 -7.27 -10.45 -4.81
N ILE A 35 -6.99 -9.84 -3.66
CA ILE A 35 -8.00 -9.35 -2.72
C ILE A 35 -8.87 -8.28 -3.38
N SER A 36 -8.28 -7.25 -4.00
CA SER A 36 -9.04 -6.19 -4.69
C SER A 36 -9.91 -6.75 -5.81
N ARG A 37 -9.39 -7.69 -6.62
CA ARG A 37 -10.18 -8.41 -7.64
C ARG A 37 -11.30 -9.25 -7.04
N TRP A 38 -11.10 -9.85 -5.87
CA TRP A 38 -12.16 -10.58 -5.15
C TRP A 38 -13.25 -9.62 -4.66
N VAL A 39 -12.88 -8.50 -4.03
CA VAL A 39 -13.81 -7.47 -3.56
C VAL A 39 -14.65 -6.92 -4.71
N CYS A 40 -14.04 -6.63 -5.86
CA CYS A 40 -14.75 -6.13 -7.04
C CYS A 40 -15.75 -7.15 -7.61
N ARG A 41 -15.51 -8.45 -7.45
CA ARG A 41 -16.49 -9.49 -7.82
C ARG A 41 -17.69 -9.51 -6.87
N GLN A 42 -17.49 -9.23 -5.59
CA GLN A 42 -18.57 -9.13 -4.60
C GLN A 42 -19.32 -7.80 -4.68
N GLN A 43 -18.66 -6.73 -5.12
CA GLN A 43 -19.21 -5.39 -5.25
C GLN A 43 -18.96 -4.81 -6.66
N PRO A 44 -19.72 -5.23 -7.69
CA PRO A 44 -19.50 -4.82 -9.07
C PRO A 44 -19.58 -3.31 -9.32
N ARG A 45 -20.24 -2.56 -8.43
CA ARG A 45 -20.34 -1.09 -8.49
C ARG A 45 -18.98 -0.39 -8.35
N LEU A 46 -17.99 -1.05 -7.73
CA LEU A 46 -16.62 -0.53 -7.63
C LEU A 46 -15.88 -0.52 -8.97
N VAL A 47 -16.39 -1.25 -9.97
CA VAL A 47 -15.84 -1.27 -11.34
C VAL A 47 -16.99 -1.11 -12.34
N PRO A 48 -17.54 0.12 -12.47
CA PRO A 48 -18.64 0.39 -13.39
C PRO A 48 -18.30 -0.04 -14.82
N GLY A 49 -19.24 -0.67 -15.51
CA GLY A 49 -19.01 -1.26 -16.84
C GLY A 49 -18.42 -0.27 -17.85
N LYS A 50 -18.89 0.99 -17.84
CA LYS A 50 -18.42 2.08 -18.70
C LYS A 50 -16.93 2.40 -18.53
N HIS A 51 -16.37 2.19 -17.33
CA HIS A 51 -15.01 2.59 -16.96
C HIS A 51 -14.11 1.39 -16.62
N ARG A 52 -14.60 0.16 -16.85
CA ARG A 52 -13.92 -1.08 -16.46
C ARG A 52 -12.52 -1.20 -17.02
N GLN A 53 -12.32 -0.83 -18.28
CA GLN A 53 -11.03 -0.91 -18.95
C GLN A 53 -10.02 0.05 -18.30
N ALA A 54 -10.35 1.35 -18.23
CA ALA A 54 -9.49 2.36 -17.62
C ALA A 54 -9.15 2.04 -16.15
N ILE A 55 -10.12 1.56 -15.37
CA ILE A 55 -9.89 1.11 -13.99
C ILE A 55 -8.92 -0.08 -13.94
N GLY A 56 -9.08 -1.06 -14.84
CA GLY A 56 -8.24 -2.24 -14.91
C GLY A 56 -6.79 -1.90 -15.26
N GLU A 57 -6.59 -1.14 -16.34
CA GLU A 57 -5.27 -0.72 -16.82
C GLU A 57 -4.50 0.05 -15.73
N LEU A 58 -5.13 1.04 -15.11
CA LEU A 58 -4.46 1.87 -14.11
C LEU A 58 -4.19 1.13 -12.79
N LEU A 59 -5.04 0.15 -12.43
CA LEU A 59 -4.75 -0.73 -11.30
C LEU A 59 -3.57 -1.65 -11.60
N ASP A 60 -3.51 -2.24 -12.78
CA ASP A 60 -2.39 -3.11 -13.18
C ASP A 60 -1.08 -2.29 -13.15
N GLU A 61 -1.06 -1.07 -13.71
CA GLU A 61 0.09 -0.14 -13.61
C GLU A 61 0.47 0.15 -12.16
N LEU A 62 -0.51 0.41 -11.29
CA LEU A 62 -0.26 0.68 -9.86
C LEU A 62 0.41 -0.51 -9.15
N TYR A 63 0.00 -1.74 -9.48
CA TYR A 63 0.56 -2.95 -8.88
C TYR A 63 1.94 -3.33 -9.42
N GLU A 64 2.34 -2.79 -10.58
CA GLU A 64 3.71 -2.96 -11.10
C GLU A 64 4.73 -2.11 -10.34
N ILE A 65 4.29 -1.04 -9.66
CA ILE A 65 5.22 -0.18 -8.92
C ILE A 65 5.69 -0.86 -7.63
N HIS A 66 7.00 -0.90 -7.44
CA HIS A 66 7.61 -1.47 -6.25
C HIS A 66 7.26 -0.64 -4.99
N ALA A 67 6.39 -1.16 -4.11
CA ALA A 67 5.86 -0.48 -2.92
C ALA A 67 6.92 0.08 -1.94
N ILE A 68 8.15 -0.43 -1.99
CA ILE A 68 9.30 0.09 -1.24
C ILE A 68 9.56 1.57 -1.55
N ALA A 69 9.41 2.00 -2.80
CA ALA A 69 9.67 3.39 -3.18
C ALA A 69 8.75 4.40 -2.49
N PHE A 70 7.58 3.96 -2.02
CA PHE A 70 6.59 4.79 -1.32
C PHE A 70 6.42 4.44 0.15
N SER A 71 7.31 3.62 0.70
CA SER A 71 7.36 3.31 2.13
C SER A 71 8.67 3.76 2.77
N THR A 72 9.50 4.48 2.01
CA THR A 72 10.87 4.83 2.38
C THR A 72 11.07 6.34 2.31
N THR A 73 11.63 6.94 3.36
CA THR A 73 11.98 8.37 3.36
C THR A 73 13.25 8.61 2.53
N ARG A 74 13.51 9.87 2.12
CA ARG A 74 14.76 10.22 1.42
C ARG A 74 16.03 9.83 2.18
N ASP A 75 15.98 9.89 3.52
CA ASP A 75 17.09 9.47 4.37
C ASP A 75 17.34 7.96 4.26
N VAL A 76 16.27 7.17 4.31
CA VAL A 76 16.37 5.72 4.18
C VAL A 76 16.74 5.30 2.75
N MET A 77 16.32 6.05 1.72
CA MET A 77 16.81 5.84 0.34
C MET A 77 18.33 6.08 0.24
N ARG A 78 18.88 7.01 1.02
CA ARG A 78 20.32 7.31 1.05
C ARG A 78 21.13 6.29 1.86
N ASN A 79 20.59 5.87 3.00
CA ASN A 79 21.32 5.09 4.00
C ASN A 79 20.98 3.59 3.98
N GLY A 80 20.00 3.18 3.19
CA GLY A 80 19.44 1.83 3.19
C GLY A 80 18.34 1.64 4.24
N ILE A 81 17.46 0.68 4.00
CA ILE A 81 16.43 0.27 4.97
C ILE A 81 17.11 -0.50 6.12
N PRO A 82 16.95 -0.07 7.38
CA PRO A 82 17.55 -0.78 8.49
C PRO A 82 16.96 -2.18 8.67
N ASN A 83 17.83 -3.19 8.73
CA ASN A 83 17.42 -4.55 9.02
C ASN A 83 17.13 -4.72 10.53
N GLN A 84 15.93 -4.38 10.96
CA GLN A 84 15.52 -4.50 12.36
C GLN A 84 15.56 -5.96 12.87
N ALA A 85 15.38 -6.95 11.97
CA ALA A 85 15.47 -8.34 12.35
C ALA A 85 16.91 -8.72 12.74
N ALA A 86 17.92 -8.21 12.01
CA ALA A 86 19.32 -8.36 12.36
C ALA A 86 19.64 -7.73 13.71
N ALA A 87 19.15 -6.52 13.99
CA ALA A 87 19.36 -5.87 15.28
C ALA A 87 18.75 -6.67 16.45
N LEU A 88 17.57 -7.27 16.25
CA LEU A 88 16.94 -8.11 17.29
C LEU A 88 17.71 -9.41 17.55
N LEU A 89 18.44 -9.96 16.57
CA LEU A 89 19.23 -11.18 16.72
C LEU A 89 20.39 -11.05 17.72
N GLU A 90 20.82 -9.82 18.02
CA GLU A 90 21.84 -9.52 19.03
C GLU A 90 21.38 -9.85 20.46
N ASN A 91 20.07 -10.02 20.69
CA ASN A 91 19.55 -10.38 22.00
C ASN A 91 19.85 -11.87 22.32
N PRO A 92 20.63 -12.16 23.38
CA PRO A 92 20.98 -13.54 23.73
C PRO A 92 19.81 -14.33 24.35
N SER A 93 18.75 -13.66 24.81
CA SER A 93 17.61 -14.29 25.51
C SER A 93 16.51 -14.85 24.58
N LEU A 94 16.72 -14.79 23.26
CA LEU A 94 15.75 -15.30 22.29
C LEU A 94 15.65 -16.83 22.35
N SER A 95 14.42 -17.34 22.27
CA SER A 95 14.22 -18.77 22.03
C SER A 95 14.74 -19.17 20.66
N GLU A 96 15.11 -20.45 20.51
CA GLU A 96 15.64 -20.98 19.24
C GLU A 96 14.68 -20.75 18.07
N GLY A 97 13.37 -20.99 18.26
CA GLY A 97 12.36 -20.75 17.23
C GLY A 97 12.24 -19.28 16.83
N HIS A 98 12.33 -18.35 17.80
CA HIS A 98 12.28 -16.91 17.50
C HIS A 98 13.55 -16.45 16.78
N ARG A 99 14.73 -16.93 17.21
CA ARG A 99 16.00 -16.68 16.53
C ARG A 99 15.92 -17.13 15.07
N ARG A 100 15.44 -18.35 14.82
CA ARG A 100 15.29 -18.88 13.45
C ARG A 100 14.35 -18.03 12.58
N ALA A 101 13.23 -17.57 13.13
CA ALA A 101 12.31 -16.70 12.42
C ALA A 101 12.94 -15.33 12.06
N LEU A 102 13.73 -14.75 12.96
CA LEU A 102 14.45 -13.49 12.71
C LEU A 102 15.58 -13.65 11.68
N GLU A 103 16.29 -14.78 11.66
CA GLU A 103 17.27 -15.10 10.62
C GLU A 103 16.61 -15.17 9.24
N ILE A 104 15.48 -15.87 9.12
CA ILE A 104 14.70 -15.94 7.88
C ILE A 104 14.29 -14.53 7.46
N LYS A 105 13.73 -13.73 8.37
CA LYS A 105 13.32 -12.35 8.10
C LYS A 105 14.50 -11.46 7.66
N THR A 106 15.68 -11.68 8.22
CA THR A 106 16.94 -10.99 7.86
C THR A 106 17.34 -11.31 6.42
N MET A 107 17.34 -12.59 6.05
CA MET A 107 17.65 -13.02 4.67
C MET A 107 16.66 -12.45 3.65
N PHE A 108 15.36 -12.48 3.97
CA PHE A 108 14.34 -11.88 3.13
C PHE A 108 14.56 -10.39 2.96
N HIS A 109 14.83 -9.67 4.06
CA HIS A 109 15.12 -8.25 4.01
C HIS A 109 16.26 -7.95 3.02
N ASP A 110 17.39 -8.63 3.17
CA ASP A 110 18.56 -8.34 2.34
C ASP A 110 18.31 -8.71 0.87
N SER A 111 17.55 -9.78 0.59
CA SER A 111 17.18 -10.15 -0.78
C SER A 111 16.20 -9.18 -1.46
N GLN A 112 15.29 -8.56 -0.69
CA GLN A 112 14.19 -7.74 -1.21
C GLN A 112 14.56 -6.25 -1.27
N TYR A 113 15.20 -5.71 -0.23
CA TYR A 113 15.43 -4.27 -0.10
C TYR A 113 16.75 -3.81 -0.73
N SER A 114 17.78 -4.67 -0.80
CA SER A 114 19.09 -4.26 -1.33
C SER A 114 19.03 -3.85 -2.80
N ARG A 115 18.32 -4.62 -3.63
CA ARG A 115 18.12 -4.30 -5.06
C ARG A 115 17.14 -3.16 -5.27
N ALA A 116 16.04 -3.13 -4.50
CA ALA A 116 15.00 -2.11 -4.68
C ALA A 116 15.49 -0.67 -4.46
N LEU A 117 16.58 -0.48 -3.70
CA LEU A 117 17.19 0.82 -3.43
C LEU A 117 18.39 1.14 -4.34
N GLU A 118 18.71 0.30 -5.32
CA GLU A 118 19.73 0.63 -6.31
C GLU A 118 19.28 1.85 -7.14
N PRO A 119 20.20 2.79 -7.49
CA PRO A 119 19.84 4.03 -8.20
C PRO A 119 19.03 3.81 -9.48
N ASP A 120 19.36 2.80 -10.27
CA ASP A 120 18.66 2.50 -11.52
C ASP A 120 17.23 2.02 -11.27
N ASN A 121 17.03 1.18 -10.25
CA ASN A 121 15.71 0.70 -9.85
C ASN A 121 14.87 1.85 -9.27
N MET A 122 15.47 2.74 -8.48
CA MET A 122 14.79 3.94 -7.98
C MET A 122 14.39 4.88 -9.11
N ALA A 123 15.27 5.14 -10.08
CA ALA A 123 14.96 5.98 -11.24
C ALA A 123 13.86 5.38 -12.09
N GLN A 124 13.87 4.06 -12.31
CA GLN A 124 12.81 3.34 -13.01
C GLN A 124 11.46 3.50 -12.29
N VAL A 125 11.42 3.27 -10.97
CA VAL A 125 10.19 3.42 -10.20
C VAL A 125 9.69 4.86 -10.22
N GLU A 126 10.57 5.86 -10.10
CA GLU A 126 10.17 7.26 -10.21
C GLU A 126 9.56 7.59 -11.57
N ASN A 127 10.12 7.08 -12.67
CA ASN A 127 9.55 7.25 -14.01
C ASN A 127 8.17 6.59 -14.13
N GLN A 128 8.04 5.33 -13.72
CA GLN A 128 6.75 4.63 -13.69
C GLN A 128 5.71 5.38 -12.85
N THR A 129 6.15 5.97 -11.73
CA THR A 129 5.27 6.78 -10.88
C THR A 129 4.80 8.04 -11.60
N ARG A 130 5.71 8.76 -12.28
CA ARG A 130 5.36 9.97 -13.04
C ARG A 130 4.36 9.64 -14.14
N ASP A 131 4.56 8.53 -14.85
CA ASP A 131 3.67 8.08 -15.91
C ASP A 131 2.28 7.74 -15.35
N LEU A 132 2.21 6.95 -14.26
CA LEU A 132 0.97 6.64 -13.55
C LEU A 132 0.23 7.90 -13.10
N MET A 133 0.95 8.86 -12.51
CA MET A 133 0.35 10.12 -12.03
C MET A 133 -0.14 11.00 -13.19
N GLN A 134 0.53 10.98 -14.34
CA GLN A 134 0.06 11.65 -15.55
C GLN A 134 -1.20 11.00 -16.11
N HIS A 135 -1.24 9.67 -16.20
CA HIS A 135 -2.45 8.94 -16.60
C HIS A 135 -3.62 9.24 -15.66
N LEU A 136 -3.39 9.24 -14.34
CA LEU A 136 -4.41 9.62 -13.35
C LEU A 136 -4.88 11.06 -13.55
N ALA A 137 -3.97 12.00 -13.82
CA ALA A 137 -4.32 13.40 -14.10
C ALA A 137 -5.22 13.53 -15.34
N LEU A 138 -4.96 12.74 -16.40
CA LEU A 138 -5.80 12.71 -17.60
C LEU A 138 -7.20 12.18 -17.31
N LEU A 139 -7.33 11.09 -16.54
CA LEU A 139 -8.65 10.58 -16.13
C LEU A 139 -9.42 11.58 -15.29
N LEU A 140 -8.74 12.30 -14.39
CA LEU A 140 -9.35 13.36 -13.59
C LEU A 140 -9.83 14.54 -14.44
N GLU A 141 -9.13 14.87 -15.53
CA GLU A 141 -9.60 15.87 -16.50
C GLU A 141 -10.83 15.38 -17.26
N GLU A 142 -10.80 14.14 -17.75
CA GLU A 142 -11.84 13.61 -18.62
C GLU A 142 -13.15 13.31 -17.87
N HIS A 143 -13.07 12.81 -16.64
CA HIS A 143 -14.21 12.15 -15.99
C HIS A 143 -14.71 12.81 -14.72
N ARG A 144 -13.86 13.56 -14.00
CA ARG A 144 -14.25 14.12 -12.70
C ARG A 144 -15.45 15.07 -12.85
N GLY A 145 -15.49 15.85 -13.93
CA GLY A 145 -16.59 16.77 -14.22
C GLY A 145 -16.86 17.69 -13.01
N ASN A 146 -18.11 17.69 -12.52
CA ASN A 146 -18.53 18.43 -11.32
C ASN A 146 -18.42 17.60 -10.02
N SER A 147 -17.88 16.38 -10.07
CA SER A 147 -17.68 15.57 -8.86
C SER A 147 -16.64 16.23 -7.97
N GLU A 148 -17.02 16.48 -6.72
CA GLU A 148 -16.13 17.11 -5.75
C GLU A 148 -15.04 16.15 -5.27
N ALA A 149 -15.26 14.83 -5.28
CA ALA A 149 -14.33 13.87 -4.66
C ALA A 149 -13.81 12.75 -5.59
N TRP A 150 -14.64 12.12 -6.42
CA TRP A 150 -14.28 10.83 -7.06
C TRP A 150 -14.01 10.95 -8.56
N ILE A 151 -13.15 10.06 -9.08
CA ILE A 151 -12.67 10.11 -10.48
C ILE A 151 -13.82 9.98 -11.49
N PHE A 152 -14.76 9.04 -11.27
CA PHE A 152 -15.80 8.68 -12.24
C PHE A 152 -17.22 9.10 -11.83
N GLY A 153 -17.35 10.21 -11.09
CA GLY A 153 -18.65 10.77 -10.69
C GLY A 153 -18.88 10.73 -9.18
N ASN A 154 -20.11 10.44 -8.74
CA ASN A 154 -20.51 10.66 -7.34
C ASN A 154 -20.26 9.46 -6.41
N GLN A 155 -19.77 8.33 -6.92
CA GLN A 155 -19.45 7.16 -6.10
C GLN A 155 -17.99 6.77 -6.28
N PRO A 156 -17.30 6.37 -5.19
CA PRO A 156 -15.93 5.90 -5.28
C PRO A 156 -15.86 4.56 -6.01
N THR A 157 -14.79 4.38 -6.78
CA THR A 157 -14.43 3.13 -7.41
C THR A 157 -13.29 2.45 -6.67
N ILE A 158 -12.95 1.21 -7.06
CA ILE A 158 -11.75 0.56 -6.55
C ILE A 158 -10.50 1.38 -6.89
N LEU A 159 -10.49 2.06 -8.04
CA LEU A 159 -9.36 2.90 -8.42
C LEU A 159 -9.17 4.05 -7.43
N ASP A 160 -10.26 4.71 -7.00
CA ASP A 160 -10.18 5.78 -5.99
C ASP A 160 -9.55 5.29 -4.68
N ALA A 161 -9.94 4.10 -4.22
CA ALA A 161 -9.41 3.52 -2.99
C ALA A 161 -7.88 3.28 -3.05
N HIS A 162 -7.36 2.88 -4.21
CA HIS A 162 -5.91 2.67 -4.39
C HIS A 162 -5.16 3.97 -4.68
N ALA A 163 -5.66 4.78 -5.61
CA ALA A 163 -5.03 6.02 -6.03
C ALA A 163 -4.95 7.05 -4.90
N ALA A 164 -6.05 7.27 -4.17
CA ALA A 164 -6.06 8.24 -3.09
C ALA A 164 -5.07 7.87 -1.97
N VAL A 165 -5.00 6.59 -1.61
CA VAL A 165 -4.05 6.09 -0.59
C VAL A 165 -2.60 6.25 -1.05
N LEU A 166 -2.30 5.89 -2.31
CA LEU A 166 -0.96 6.05 -2.87
C LEU A 166 -0.53 7.52 -2.91
N VAL A 167 -1.40 8.41 -3.39
CA VAL A 167 -1.11 9.85 -3.48
C VAL A 167 -0.95 10.44 -2.08
N ALA A 168 -1.85 10.14 -1.14
CA ALA A 168 -1.73 10.57 0.24
C ALA A 168 -0.41 10.09 0.87
N ARG A 169 0.01 8.85 0.59
CA ARG A 169 1.29 8.33 1.05
C ARG A 169 2.49 9.10 0.50
N MET A 170 2.48 9.43 -0.79
CA MET A 170 3.54 10.25 -1.38
C MET A 170 3.55 11.67 -0.82
N MET A 171 2.38 12.24 -0.50
CA MET A 171 2.27 13.54 0.16
C MET A 171 2.84 13.50 1.58
N ASP A 172 2.53 12.46 2.37
CA ASP A 172 3.08 12.27 3.73
C ASP A 172 4.62 12.12 3.71
N LEU A 173 5.18 11.60 2.62
CA LEU A 173 6.62 11.45 2.39
C LEU A 173 7.27 12.66 1.69
N GLU A 174 6.54 13.76 1.51
CA GLU A 174 6.99 14.98 0.83
C GLU A 174 7.50 14.75 -0.62
N ARG A 175 7.02 13.69 -1.29
CA ARG A 175 7.33 13.35 -2.70
C ARG A 175 6.46 14.13 -3.69
N LEU A 176 6.21 15.40 -3.40
CA LEU A 176 5.34 16.26 -4.21
C LEU A 176 5.88 16.49 -5.63
N ASP A 177 7.18 16.26 -5.85
CA ASP A 177 7.82 16.34 -7.15
C ASP A 177 7.32 15.30 -8.16
N LEU A 178 6.68 14.23 -7.69
CA LEU A 178 6.10 13.17 -8.52
C LEU A 178 4.61 13.38 -8.81
N ILE A 179 3.95 14.34 -8.15
CA ILE A 179 2.49 14.44 -8.12
C ILE A 179 2.03 15.73 -8.81
N PRO A 180 1.34 15.64 -9.96
CA PRO A 180 0.72 16.81 -10.60
C PRO A 180 -0.30 17.49 -9.69
N ASP A 181 -0.44 18.81 -9.79
CA ASP A 181 -1.34 19.64 -8.96
C ASP A 181 -2.76 19.11 -8.90
N ARG A 182 -3.31 18.73 -10.05
CA ARG A 182 -4.67 18.18 -10.16
C ARG A 182 -4.85 16.91 -9.34
N VAL A 183 -3.84 16.04 -9.32
CA VAL A 183 -3.84 14.81 -8.53
C VAL A 183 -3.73 15.13 -7.04
N ARG A 184 -2.95 16.14 -6.67
CA ARG A 184 -2.87 16.64 -5.28
C ARG A 184 -4.22 17.19 -4.79
N VAL A 185 -4.89 18.01 -5.61
CA VAL A 185 -6.22 18.54 -5.32
C VAL A 185 -7.22 17.39 -5.14
N TYR A 186 -7.21 16.42 -6.05
CA TYR A 186 -8.04 15.22 -5.93
C TYR A 186 -7.82 14.49 -4.60
N ALA A 187 -6.57 14.18 -4.24
CA ALA A 187 -6.29 13.46 -3.00
C ALA A 187 -6.71 14.26 -1.77
N ASN A 188 -6.53 15.59 -1.76
CA ASN A 188 -7.04 16.43 -0.67
C ASN A 188 -8.58 16.39 -0.58
N SER A 189 -9.29 16.45 -1.71
CA SER A 189 -10.76 16.31 -1.71
C SER A 189 -11.21 14.96 -1.16
N VAL A 190 -10.50 13.87 -1.49
CA VAL A 190 -10.79 12.54 -0.92
C VAL A 190 -10.51 12.51 0.59
N LYS A 191 -9.44 13.15 1.06
CA LYS A 191 -9.10 13.23 2.50
C LYS A 191 -10.14 13.97 3.33
N GLU A 192 -10.94 14.84 2.72
CA GLU A 192 -12.04 15.57 3.36
C GLU A 192 -13.34 14.74 3.45
N THR A 193 -13.39 13.55 2.83
CA THR A 193 -14.56 12.68 2.87
C THR A 193 -14.71 11.95 4.21
N ALA A 194 -15.96 11.62 4.56
CA ALA A 194 -16.26 10.87 5.78
C ALA A 194 -15.68 9.44 5.74
N GLU A 195 -15.64 8.83 4.56
CA GLU A 195 -15.07 7.51 4.33
C GLU A 195 -13.57 7.48 4.64
N TRP A 196 -12.83 8.54 4.24
CA TRP A 196 -11.41 8.66 4.56
C TRP A 196 -11.21 8.83 6.07
N GLU A 197 -11.94 9.74 6.70
CA GLU A 197 -11.82 9.97 8.14
C GLU A 197 -12.18 8.72 8.96
N GLN A 198 -13.19 7.94 8.54
CA GLN A 198 -13.52 6.68 9.18
C GLN A 198 -12.38 5.66 9.09
N LEU A 199 -11.68 5.62 7.95
CA LEU A 199 -10.57 4.70 7.70
C LEU A 199 -9.30 5.10 8.45
N THR A 200 -8.93 6.39 8.41
CA THR A 200 -7.65 6.87 8.93
C THR A 200 -7.74 7.44 10.34
N GLN A 201 -8.92 7.87 10.79
CA GLN A 201 -9.13 8.52 12.09
C GLN A 201 -8.17 9.71 12.28
N GLY A 202 -8.06 10.56 11.25
CA GLY A 202 -7.10 11.66 11.20
C GLY A 202 -5.61 11.29 11.14
N GLN A 203 -5.24 10.01 11.11
CA GLN A 203 -3.83 9.60 11.05
C GLN A 203 -3.25 9.73 9.64
N PRO A 204 -1.96 10.10 9.50
CA PRO A 204 -1.27 10.01 8.22
C PRO A 204 -1.21 8.56 7.76
N THR A 205 -1.16 8.38 6.44
CA THR A 205 -1.00 7.04 5.88
C THR A 205 0.38 6.49 6.19
N PHE A 206 1.42 7.34 6.28
CA PHE A 206 2.76 6.96 6.73
C PHE A 206 2.89 7.12 8.24
N SER A 207 3.05 6.00 8.96
CA SER A 207 3.41 6.00 10.38
C SER A 207 4.92 5.80 10.52
N ASN A 208 5.60 6.68 11.25
CA ASN A 208 6.95 6.43 11.74
C ASN A 208 6.88 6.21 13.27
N ALA A 209 7.93 5.62 13.85
CA ALA A 209 7.99 5.32 15.28
C ALA A 209 7.86 6.55 16.22
N SER A 210 8.06 7.77 15.72
CA SER A 210 7.87 9.02 16.46
C SER A 210 6.41 9.50 16.51
N LEU A 211 5.51 8.89 15.74
CA LEU A 211 4.06 9.17 15.75
C LEU A 211 3.29 8.37 16.83
N GLY A 212 3.99 7.59 17.65
CA GLY A 212 3.39 6.72 18.66
C GLY A 212 2.83 5.42 18.08
N PRO A 213 2.49 4.43 18.91
CA PRO A 213 1.85 3.20 18.44
C PRO A 213 0.52 3.54 17.76
N ALA A 214 0.24 2.89 16.63
CA ALA A 214 -1.10 2.89 16.06
C ALA A 214 -2.07 2.46 17.18
N THR A 215 -2.95 3.36 17.59
CA THR A 215 -3.86 3.11 18.71
C THR A 215 -4.89 2.06 18.28
N ASN A 216 -4.60 0.79 18.58
CA ASN A 216 -5.61 -0.25 18.53
C ASN A 216 -6.62 0.01 19.67
N ARG A 217 -7.87 0.29 19.32
CA ARG A 217 -9.02 0.06 20.21
C ARG A 217 -9.92 -0.98 19.60
#